data_AF-A0A377YVM0-F1
#
_entry.id   AF-A0A377YVM0-F1
#
_cell.length_a   1.000
_cell.length_b   1.000
_cell.length_c   1.000
_cell.angle_alpha   90.00
_cell.angle_beta   90.00
_cell.angle_gamma   90.00
#
_symmetry.space_group_name_H-M   'P 1'
#
loop_
_entity.id
_entity.type
_entity.pdbx_description
1 polymer ?
#
loop_
_entity_poly.entity_id
_entity_poly.type
_entity_poly.pdbx_seq_one_letter_code
_entity_poly.pdbx_strand_id
1 'polypeptide(L)'
;MLATFTPQGSAQIPGANDRYAPLVNNYLTFIYNSQLLKTAPASWQDLLDSRYKNKLQYSTPGQAGDGTAVMLQAFHSLGGKDAGFAYLGKLQANNVGPSASTGKLTALVNKGELYVANGDLQMNLSQMARNPNVKIFWPADDKGERSALALPYTIGLVQNGPNSENGKKLINFLLDKPAQSSVSARSWGLPVRSDVAPDDANFKAAKAALDGVKSWEPNWDDVAVSLSADIARWHKVTDSE
;
A
#
# COMPACT_ATOMS: atom_id res chain seq x y z
N MET A 1 15.09 -19.32 -0.78
CA MET A 1 14.10 -20.23 -1.40
C MET A 1 13.13 -20.72 -0.35
N LEU A 2 11.84 -20.86 -0.69
CA LEU A 2 10.80 -21.37 0.22
C LEU A 2 10.61 -22.88 0.02
N ALA A 3 10.37 -23.62 1.10
CA ALA A 3 10.00 -25.02 1.08
C ALA A 3 8.56 -25.21 0.59
N THR A 4 8.27 -26.39 0.03
CA THR A 4 6.89 -26.80 -0.21
C THR A 4 6.22 -27.12 1.13
N PHE A 5 5.19 -26.36 1.48
CA PHE A 5 4.34 -26.55 2.65
C PHE A 5 3.00 -25.85 2.44
N THR A 6 1.91 -26.61 2.48
CA THR A 6 0.55 -26.06 2.47
C THR A 6 0.05 -25.90 3.91
N PRO A 7 -0.18 -24.67 4.40
CA PRO A 7 -0.70 -24.46 5.74
C PRO A 7 -2.09 -25.06 5.96
N GLN A 8 -2.40 -25.34 7.22
CA GLN A 8 -3.75 -25.75 7.63
C GLN A 8 -4.73 -24.60 7.38
N GLY A 9 -5.88 -24.92 6.78
CA GLY A 9 -6.91 -23.92 6.50
C GLY A 9 -6.63 -23.02 5.28
N SER A 10 -5.62 -23.32 4.44
CA SER A 10 -5.36 -22.58 3.19
C SER A 10 -6.58 -22.46 2.27
N ALA A 11 -7.53 -23.40 2.31
CA ALA A 11 -8.79 -23.29 1.57
C ALA A 11 -9.64 -22.06 1.94
N GLN A 12 -9.40 -21.45 3.11
CA GLN A 12 -10.07 -20.23 3.57
C GLN A 12 -9.22 -18.97 3.35
N ILE A 13 -8.05 -19.09 2.72
CA ILE A 13 -7.08 -18.00 2.53
C ILE A 13 -6.88 -17.80 1.03
N PRO A 14 -7.60 -16.84 0.40
CA PRO A 14 -7.37 -16.49 -0.99
C PRO A 14 -5.89 -16.13 -1.23
N GLY A 15 -5.33 -16.61 -2.35
CA GLY A 15 -3.93 -16.38 -2.72
C GLY A 15 -2.90 -17.30 -2.05
N ALA A 16 -3.31 -18.23 -1.17
CA ALA A 16 -2.40 -19.24 -0.64
C ALA A 16 -2.02 -20.29 -1.70
N ASN A 17 -0.75 -20.71 -1.69
CA ASN A 17 -0.23 -21.82 -2.50
C ASN A 17 0.69 -22.72 -1.66
N ASP A 18 1.43 -23.62 -2.32
CA ASP A 18 2.30 -24.59 -1.65
C ASP A 18 3.65 -24.01 -1.19
N ARG A 19 3.95 -22.74 -1.45
CA ARG A 19 5.19 -22.06 -1.06
C ARG A 19 4.97 -20.93 -0.06
N TYR A 20 3.89 -20.16 -0.23
CA TYR A 20 3.55 -19.03 0.62
C TYR A 20 2.03 -18.83 0.74
N ALA A 21 1.64 -18.08 1.75
CA ALA A 21 0.28 -17.60 1.94
C ALA A 21 0.29 -16.13 2.37
N PRO A 22 -0.72 -15.33 1.98
CA PRO A 22 -1.00 -14.08 2.66
C PRO A 22 -1.20 -14.32 4.16
N LEU A 23 -0.77 -13.37 4.99
CA LEU A 23 -0.87 -13.42 6.45
C LEU A 23 -1.66 -12.24 7.03
N VAL A 24 -1.41 -11.04 6.53
CA VAL A 24 -2.15 -9.81 6.88
C VAL A 24 -2.32 -8.99 5.61
N ASN A 25 -3.55 -8.63 5.27
CA ASN A 25 -3.84 -7.75 4.14
C ASN A 25 -3.52 -6.30 4.50
N ASN A 26 -2.88 -5.60 3.57
CA ASN A 26 -2.60 -4.17 3.63
C ASN A 26 -2.67 -3.59 2.20
N TYR A 27 -2.78 -2.26 2.07
CA TYR A 27 -3.00 -1.60 0.79
C TYR A 27 -2.26 -0.27 0.73
N LEU A 28 -1.77 0.10 -0.45
CA LEU A 28 -1.33 1.47 -0.72
C LEU A 28 -2.47 2.44 -0.40
N THR A 29 -2.15 3.58 0.21
CA THR A 29 -3.06 4.71 0.46
C THR A 29 -2.43 6.01 -0.01
N PHE A 30 -3.28 7.04 -0.13
CA PHE A 30 -2.85 8.43 -0.08
C PHE A 30 -3.53 9.13 1.09
N ILE A 31 -2.92 10.21 1.55
CA ILE A 31 -3.42 11.05 2.62
C ILE A 31 -3.42 12.51 2.20
N TYR A 32 -4.38 13.27 2.71
CA TYR A 32 -4.48 14.69 2.46
C TYR A 32 -4.83 15.50 3.70
N ASN A 33 -4.49 16.79 3.70
CA ASN A 33 -4.88 17.72 4.76
C ASN A 33 -6.32 18.21 4.53
N SER A 34 -7.25 17.67 5.31
CA SER A 34 -8.69 17.99 5.24
C SER A 34 -9.10 19.29 5.91
N GLN A 35 -8.21 19.92 6.69
CA GLN A 35 -8.45 21.27 7.22
C GLN A 35 -8.27 22.32 6.10
N LEU A 36 -7.24 22.12 5.27
CA LEU A 36 -6.86 23.02 4.18
C LEU A 36 -7.57 22.71 2.86
N LEU A 37 -7.73 21.42 2.52
CA LEU A 37 -8.50 20.99 1.34
C LEU A 37 -9.89 20.54 1.78
N LYS A 38 -10.93 21.21 1.28
CA LYS A 38 -12.33 20.91 1.65
C LYS A 38 -12.80 19.55 1.14
N THR A 39 -12.26 19.10 0.01
CA THR A 39 -12.51 17.79 -0.58
C THR A 39 -11.17 17.09 -0.85
N ALA A 40 -11.20 15.76 -0.86
CA ALA A 40 -10.05 14.99 -1.34
C ALA A 40 -9.80 15.33 -2.82
N PRO A 41 -8.54 15.30 -3.30
CA PRO A 41 -8.25 15.31 -4.74
C PRO A 41 -9.01 14.14 -5.39
N ALA A 42 -9.82 14.44 -6.40
CA ALA A 42 -10.74 13.47 -6.97
C ALA A 42 -10.05 12.54 -7.96
N SER A 43 -9.04 13.05 -8.69
CA SER A 43 -8.37 12.32 -9.76
C SER A 43 -6.85 12.41 -9.68
N TRP A 44 -6.15 11.53 -10.42
CA TRP A 44 -4.71 11.68 -10.62
C TRP A 44 -4.37 13.02 -11.29
N GLN A 45 -5.20 13.47 -12.23
CA GLN A 45 -5.00 14.74 -12.94
C GLN A 45 -5.05 15.96 -11.99
N ASP A 46 -5.86 15.93 -10.94
CA ASP A 46 -5.95 17.02 -9.96
C ASP A 46 -4.61 17.25 -9.26
N LEU A 47 -3.82 16.19 -9.03
CA LEU A 47 -2.54 16.27 -8.33
C LEU A 47 -1.45 17.00 -9.14
N LEU A 48 -1.69 17.22 -10.45
CA LEU A 48 -0.82 18.03 -11.31
C LEU A 48 -1.11 19.53 -11.22
N ASP A 49 -2.19 19.95 -10.55
CA ASP A 49 -2.52 21.37 -10.37
C ASP A 49 -1.40 22.12 -9.62
N SER A 50 -1.12 23.35 -10.05
CA SER A 50 -0.01 24.16 -9.50
C SER A 50 -0.19 24.53 -8.03
N ARG A 51 -1.41 24.43 -7.48
CA ARG A 51 -1.66 24.55 -6.03
C ARG A 51 -0.91 23.51 -5.20
N TYR A 52 -0.48 22.40 -5.81
CA TYR A 52 0.30 21.35 -5.18
C TYR A 52 1.81 21.56 -5.30
N LYS A 53 2.27 22.64 -5.95
CA LYS A 53 3.69 22.94 -6.10
C LYS A 53 4.39 23.05 -4.74
N ASN A 54 5.37 22.18 -4.48
CA ASN A 54 6.05 22.06 -3.19
C ASN A 54 5.10 21.76 -2.00
N LYS A 55 3.94 21.18 -2.29
CA LYS A 55 2.89 20.81 -1.32
C LYS A 55 2.44 19.36 -1.49
N LEU A 56 3.07 18.59 -2.35
CA LEU A 56 2.84 17.17 -2.50
C LEU A 56 4.16 16.43 -2.32
N GLN A 57 4.14 15.30 -1.62
CA GLN A 57 5.32 14.45 -1.54
C GLN A 57 4.96 12.98 -1.47
N TYR A 58 5.62 12.15 -2.26
CA TYR A 58 5.60 10.70 -2.06
C TYR A 58 7.00 10.18 -1.76
N SER A 59 7.08 9.07 -1.02
CA SER A 59 8.36 8.44 -0.67
C SER A 59 9.05 7.81 -1.88
N THR A 60 10.37 7.70 -1.82
CA THR A 60 11.22 7.33 -2.96
C THR A 60 11.06 5.84 -3.33
N PRO A 61 10.66 5.50 -4.58
CA PRO A 61 10.67 4.13 -5.07
C PRO A 61 12.02 3.43 -4.89
N GLY A 62 12.00 2.16 -4.48
CA GLY A 62 13.21 1.38 -4.20
C GLY A 62 13.87 1.64 -2.84
N GLN A 63 13.61 2.79 -2.20
CA GLN A 63 14.06 3.06 -0.82
C GLN A 63 12.93 2.87 0.20
N ALA A 64 11.70 3.25 -0.17
CA ALA A 64 10.50 3.06 0.63
C ALA A 64 9.50 2.17 -0.12
N GLY A 65 8.95 1.16 0.57
CA GLY A 65 7.97 0.22 -0.01
C GLY A 65 6.77 0.92 -0.62
N ASP A 66 6.17 1.87 0.10
CA ASP A 66 5.00 2.61 -0.41
C ASP A 66 5.35 3.55 -1.55
N GLY A 67 6.61 3.99 -1.65
CA GLY A 67 7.10 4.74 -2.80
C GLY A 67 7.09 3.87 -4.06
N THR A 68 7.61 2.65 -3.94
CA THR A 68 7.52 1.64 -5.00
C THR A 68 6.06 1.35 -5.37
N ALA A 69 5.18 1.27 -4.37
CA ALA A 69 3.76 1.07 -4.59
C ALA A 69 3.10 2.21 -5.36
N VAL A 70 3.46 3.48 -5.12
CA VAL A 70 2.99 4.62 -5.92
C VAL A 70 3.38 4.47 -7.39
N MET A 71 4.62 4.05 -7.66
CA MET A 71 5.08 3.83 -9.04
C MET A 71 4.26 2.74 -9.75
N LEU A 72 4.07 1.58 -9.11
CA LEU A 72 3.26 0.49 -9.66
C LEU A 72 1.79 0.89 -9.82
N GLN A 73 1.24 1.63 -8.86
CA GLN A 73 -0.12 2.18 -8.92
C GLN A 73 -0.29 3.15 -10.09
N ALA A 74 0.69 4.02 -10.36
CA ALA A 74 0.64 4.90 -11.52
C ALA A 74 0.59 4.10 -12.83
N PHE A 75 1.34 2.98 -12.94
CA PHE A 75 1.28 2.13 -14.13
C PHE A 75 -0.11 1.52 -14.33
N HIS A 76 -0.73 1.05 -13.26
CA HIS A 76 -2.07 0.48 -13.32
C HIS A 76 -3.13 1.51 -13.67
N SER A 77 -3.16 2.63 -12.94
CA SER A 77 -4.21 3.65 -13.08
C SER A 77 -4.14 4.40 -14.42
N LEU A 78 -2.98 4.44 -15.07
CA LEU A 78 -2.74 5.30 -16.23
C LEU A 78 -2.49 4.53 -17.53
N GLY A 79 -2.84 3.25 -17.56
CA GLY A 79 -2.80 2.45 -18.80
C GLY A 79 -1.42 1.91 -19.18
N GLY A 80 -0.51 1.76 -18.22
CA GLY A 80 0.77 1.08 -18.40
C GLY A 80 1.99 1.89 -17.98
N LYS A 81 3.17 1.28 -18.11
CA LYS A 81 4.44 1.85 -17.65
C LYS A 81 4.75 3.20 -18.29
N ASP A 82 4.63 3.32 -19.61
CA ASP A 82 5.02 4.55 -20.32
C ASP A 82 4.16 5.76 -19.90
N ALA A 83 2.85 5.60 -19.85
CA ALA A 83 1.95 6.64 -19.38
C ALA A 83 2.12 6.94 -17.88
N GLY A 84 2.32 5.92 -17.05
CA GLY A 84 2.61 6.12 -15.63
C GLY A 84 3.91 6.87 -15.37
N PHE A 85 5.00 6.54 -16.09
CA PHE A 85 6.25 7.30 -16.00
C PHE A 85 6.08 8.74 -16.50
N ALA A 86 5.42 8.94 -17.65
CA ALA A 86 5.16 10.29 -18.17
C ALA A 86 4.37 11.15 -17.16
N TYR A 87 3.40 10.55 -16.48
CA TYR A 87 2.66 11.21 -15.41
C TYR A 87 3.54 11.52 -14.20
N LEU A 88 4.34 10.56 -13.72
CA LEU A 88 5.22 10.79 -12.57
C LEU A 88 6.28 11.88 -12.84
N GLY A 89 6.76 11.98 -14.08
CA GLY A 89 7.59 13.10 -14.52
C GLY A 89 6.86 14.45 -14.40
N LYS A 90 5.62 14.55 -14.88
CA LYS A 90 4.81 15.77 -14.71
C LYS A 90 4.52 16.07 -13.23
N LEU A 91 4.25 15.05 -12.43
CA LEU A 91 3.99 15.20 -10.99
C LEU A 91 5.22 15.71 -10.24
N GLN A 92 6.42 15.47 -10.76
CA GLN A 92 7.67 15.92 -10.15
C GLN A 92 7.73 17.44 -10.00
N ALA A 93 7.13 18.21 -10.90
CA ALA A 93 7.03 19.67 -10.79
C ALA A 93 6.29 20.13 -9.50
N ASN A 94 5.46 19.25 -8.92
CA ASN A 94 4.77 19.48 -7.66
C ASN A 94 5.42 18.77 -6.46
N ASN A 95 6.15 17.69 -6.71
CA ASN A 95 6.77 16.86 -5.68
C ASN A 95 7.90 17.60 -4.96
N VAL A 96 7.89 17.62 -3.63
CA VAL A 96 8.94 18.27 -2.83
C VAL A 96 10.32 17.62 -3.02
N GLY A 97 10.37 16.33 -3.37
CA GLY A 97 11.60 15.60 -3.60
C GLY A 97 11.68 14.29 -2.81
N PRO A 98 12.85 13.64 -2.77
CA PRO A 98 12.99 12.28 -2.25
C PRO A 98 12.73 12.19 -0.75
N SER A 99 12.16 11.05 -0.33
CA SER A 99 12.01 10.68 1.07
C SER A 99 12.25 9.18 1.25
N ALA A 100 13.29 8.81 1.99
CA ALA A 100 13.65 7.43 2.29
C ALA A 100 12.63 6.70 3.20
N SER A 101 11.65 7.40 3.77
CA SER A 101 10.60 6.79 4.59
C SER A 101 9.25 7.50 4.42
N THR A 102 8.17 6.71 4.39
CA THR A 102 6.81 7.22 4.17
C THR A 102 6.17 7.77 5.44
N GLY A 103 6.30 7.06 6.58
CA GLY A 103 5.53 7.37 7.79
C GLY A 103 5.73 8.76 8.39
N LYS A 104 6.87 9.43 8.12
CA LYS A 104 7.11 10.81 8.55
C LYS A 104 6.28 11.84 7.78
N LEU A 105 5.83 11.51 6.56
CA LEU A 105 5.09 12.43 5.70
C LEU A 105 3.71 12.76 6.29
N THR A 106 3.10 11.85 7.05
CA THR A 106 1.80 12.08 7.71
C THR A 106 1.80 13.30 8.60
N ALA A 107 2.85 13.51 9.39
CA ALA A 107 2.96 14.67 10.27
C ALA A 107 3.12 15.98 9.49
N LEU A 108 3.82 15.95 8.34
CA LEU A 108 3.96 17.10 7.44
C LEU A 108 2.63 17.45 6.79
N VAL A 109 1.85 16.44 6.38
CA VAL A 109 0.47 16.64 5.89
C VAL A 109 -0.39 17.24 6.99
N ASN A 110 -0.33 16.71 8.21
CA ASN A 110 -1.13 17.22 9.34
C ASN A 110 -0.86 18.70 9.64
N LYS A 111 0.42 19.13 9.54
CA LYS A 111 0.85 20.52 9.74
C LYS A 111 0.55 21.45 8.56
N GLY A 112 0.17 20.90 7.40
CA GLY A 112 -0.05 21.69 6.17
C GLY A 112 1.24 22.12 5.47
N GLU A 113 2.38 21.58 5.90
CA GLU A 113 3.64 21.71 5.16
C GLU A 113 3.50 21.01 3.79
N LEU A 114 2.88 19.83 3.81
CA LEU A 114 2.33 19.13 2.65
C LEU A 114 0.80 19.16 2.69
N TYR A 115 0.17 19.11 1.53
CA TYR A 115 -1.27 18.91 1.36
C TYR A 115 -1.61 17.47 1.04
N VAL A 116 -0.71 16.74 0.37
CA VAL A 116 -0.91 15.35 -0.06
C VAL A 116 0.39 14.55 0.15
N ALA A 117 0.24 13.30 0.60
CA ALA A 117 1.32 12.31 0.58
C ALA A 117 0.82 10.88 0.34
N ASN A 118 1.73 9.95 0.07
CA ASN A 118 1.43 8.51 0.04
C ASN A 118 1.51 7.88 1.45
N GLY A 119 1.06 6.63 1.55
CA GLY A 119 1.13 5.81 2.76
C GLY A 119 0.68 4.37 2.47
N ASP A 120 0.51 3.60 3.53
CA ASP A 120 -0.24 2.35 3.52
C ASP A 120 -1.37 2.39 4.56
N LEU A 121 -2.41 1.58 4.33
CA LEU A 121 -3.65 1.61 5.10
C LEU A 121 -3.43 1.33 6.59
N GLN A 122 -2.68 0.28 6.91
CA GLN A 122 -2.37 -0.09 8.29
C GLN A 122 -1.67 1.06 9.02
N MET A 123 -0.59 1.61 8.43
CA MET A 123 0.14 2.71 9.00
C MET A 123 -0.74 3.95 9.18
N ASN A 124 -1.44 4.38 8.12
CA ASN A 124 -2.22 5.61 8.18
C ASN A 124 -3.38 5.52 9.17
N LEU A 125 -4.11 4.41 9.23
CA LEU A 125 -5.17 4.23 10.23
C LEU A 125 -4.63 4.37 11.65
N SER A 126 -3.48 3.76 11.95
CA SER A 126 -2.86 3.84 13.28
C SER A 126 -2.40 5.26 13.66
N GLN A 127 -2.17 6.12 12.65
CA GLN A 127 -1.68 7.47 12.83
C GLN A 127 -2.79 8.53 12.94
N MET A 128 -4.00 8.27 12.42
CA MET A 128 -5.07 9.28 12.33
C MET A 128 -5.42 9.91 13.69
N ALA A 129 -5.42 9.14 14.78
CA ALA A 129 -5.75 9.65 16.11
C ALA A 129 -4.82 10.79 16.59
N ARG A 130 -3.57 10.83 16.09
CA ARG A 130 -2.57 11.87 16.41
C ARG A 130 -2.43 12.92 15.30
N ASN A 131 -3.16 12.76 14.21
CA ASN A 131 -3.07 13.60 13.01
C ASN A 131 -4.50 14.00 12.58
N PRO A 132 -5.22 14.81 13.39
CA PRO A 132 -6.64 15.07 13.22
C PRO A 132 -7.00 15.82 11.93
N ASN A 133 -6.02 16.47 11.30
CA ASN A 133 -6.23 17.18 10.03
C ASN A 133 -6.11 16.24 8.82
N VAL A 134 -5.63 15.02 9.00
CA VAL A 134 -5.33 14.10 7.91
C VAL A 134 -6.51 13.18 7.64
N LYS A 135 -6.78 12.92 6.37
CA LYS A 135 -7.73 11.89 5.91
C LYS A 135 -7.11 11.05 4.81
N ILE A 136 -7.52 9.78 4.75
CA ILE A 136 -7.11 8.82 3.72
C ILE A 136 -7.98 8.99 2.47
N PHE A 137 -7.39 8.87 1.29
CA PHE A 137 -8.10 8.88 0.01
C PHE A 137 -7.34 8.08 -1.06
N TRP A 138 -7.99 7.89 -2.21
CA TRP A 138 -7.39 7.37 -3.44
C TRP A 138 -7.86 8.21 -4.62
N PRO A 139 -6.95 8.71 -5.46
CA PRO A 139 -7.31 9.41 -6.69
C PRO A 139 -7.93 8.43 -7.71
N ALA A 140 -8.99 8.85 -8.39
CA ALA A 140 -9.61 8.09 -9.46
C ALA A 140 -8.82 8.22 -10.78
N ASP A 141 -8.84 7.17 -11.60
CA ASP A 141 -8.39 7.20 -12.99
C ASP A 141 -9.35 7.99 -13.90
N ASP A 142 -9.06 8.04 -15.21
CA ASP A 142 -9.89 8.74 -16.21
C ASP A 142 -11.27 8.09 -16.42
N LYS A 143 -11.49 6.87 -15.92
CA LYS A 143 -12.76 6.14 -15.94
C LYS A 143 -13.54 6.31 -14.63
N GLY A 144 -12.98 7.04 -13.65
CA GLY A 144 -13.58 7.22 -12.33
C GLY A 144 -13.34 6.08 -11.35
N GLU A 145 -12.49 5.11 -11.68
CA GLU A 145 -12.14 4.00 -10.78
C GLU A 145 -11.08 4.44 -9.76
N ARG A 146 -11.40 4.30 -8.48
CA ARG A 146 -10.41 4.37 -7.40
C ARG A 146 -9.90 2.96 -7.15
N SER A 147 -8.60 2.77 -7.25
CA SER A 147 -7.97 1.47 -6.96
C SER A 147 -6.81 1.58 -5.97
N ALA A 148 -6.57 0.49 -5.27
CA ALA A 148 -5.51 0.37 -4.28
C ALA A 148 -4.70 -0.90 -4.53
N LEU A 149 -3.39 -0.75 -4.71
CA LEU A 149 -2.45 -1.87 -4.80
C LEU A 149 -2.49 -2.67 -3.48
N ALA A 150 -2.81 -3.95 -3.58
CA ALA A 150 -2.69 -4.88 -2.47
C ALA A 150 -1.21 -5.12 -2.13
N LEU A 151 -0.87 -4.98 -0.86
CA LEU A 151 0.48 -5.16 -0.31
C LEU A 151 0.42 -6.08 0.92
N PRO A 152 -0.09 -7.32 0.79
CA PRO A 152 -0.22 -8.20 1.94
C PRO A 152 1.16 -8.58 2.49
N TYR A 153 1.25 -8.71 3.81
CA TYR A 153 2.32 -9.48 4.41
C TYR A 153 2.14 -10.94 4.01
N THR A 154 3.18 -11.56 3.47
CA THR A 154 3.17 -12.97 3.07
C THR A 154 4.08 -13.78 3.97
N ILE A 155 3.69 -15.02 4.23
CA ILE A 155 4.44 -15.97 5.06
C ILE A 155 4.73 -17.24 4.26
N GLY A 156 5.93 -17.78 4.45
CA GLY A 156 6.36 -19.04 3.82
C GLY A 156 7.36 -19.77 4.69
N LEU A 157 7.48 -21.09 4.50
CA LEU A 157 8.45 -21.90 5.20
C LEU A 157 9.81 -21.81 4.49
N VAL A 158 10.88 -21.54 5.22
CA VAL A 158 12.23 -21.44 4.62
C VAL A 158 12.74 -22.84 4.23
N GLN A 159 13.21 -22.99 2.99
CA GLN A 159 13.86 -24.23 2.53
C GLN A 159 15.10 -24.52 3.36
N ASN A 160 15.19 -25.74 3.90
CA ASN A 160 16.29 -26.21 4.75
C ASN A 160 16.50 -25.35 6.02
N GLY A 161 15.45 -24.67 6.51
CA GLY A 161 15.52 -23.95 7.77
C GLY A 161 15.80 -24.89 8.96
N PRO A 162 16.56 -24.44 9.98
CA PRO A 162 17.08 -25.30 11.05
C PRO A 162 16.01 -25.91 11.97
N ASN A 163 14.78 -25.38 11.95
CA ASN A 163 13.67 -25.80 12.81
C ASN A 163 12.36 -25.93 12.02
N SER A 164 12.38 -26.68 10.91
CA SER A 164 11.25 -26.78 9.98
C SER A 164 9.92 -27.15 10.64
N GLU A 165 9.91 -28.11 11.57
CA GLU A 165 8.71 -28.55 12.27
C GLU A 165 8.08 -27.46 13.16
N ASN A 166 8.91 -26.69 13.87
CA ASN A 166 8.43 -25.55 14.64
C ASN A 166 7.97 -24.39 13.74
N GLY A 167 8.64 -24.20 12.59
CA GLY A 167 8.21 -23.26 11.56
C GLY A 167 6.81 -23.56 11.04
N LYS A 168 6.53 -24.83 10.70
CA LYS A 168 5.19 -25.28 10.27
C LYS A 168 4.13 -25.00 11.34
N LYS A 169 4.43 -25.30 12.60
CA LYS A 169 3.52 -25.03 13.74
C LYS A 169 3.21 -23.55 13.88
N LEU A 170 4.23 -22.68 13.80
CA LEU A 170 4.05 -21.24 13.87
C LEU A 170 3.21 -20.71 12.70
N ILE A 171 3.49 -21.14 11.48
CA ILE A 171 2.71 -20.73 10.30
C ILE A 171 1.23 -21.13 10.48
N ASN A 172 0.96 -22.37 10.89
CA ASN A 172 -0.42 -22.81 11.13
C ASN A 172 -1.11 -22.02 12.24
N PHE A 173 -0.40 -21.71 13.34
CA PHE A 173 -0.93 -20.89 14.43
C PHE A 173 -1.28 -19.47 13.95
N LEU A 174 -0.38 -18.81 13.21
CA LEU A 174 -0.63 -17.45 12.73
C LEU A 174 -1.76 -17.36 11.70
N LEU A 175 -2.04 -18.46 10.98
CA LEU A 175 -3.11 -18.57 9.99
C LEU A 175 -4.39 -19.22 10.53
N ASP A 176 -4.41 -19.59 11.81
CA ASP A 176 -5.61 -20.14 12.42
C ASP A 176 -6.69 -19.07 12.62
N LYS A 177 -7.92 -19.53 12.83
CA LYS A 177 -9.07 -18.64 12.95
C LYS A 177 -8.95 -17.70 14.17
N PRO A 178 -8.61 -18.16 15.39
CA PRO A 178 -8.41 -17.29 16.55
C PRO A 178 -7.36 -16.19 16.34
N ALA A 179 -6.18 -16.52 15.82
CA ALA A 179 -5.11 -15.55 15.58
C ALA A 179 -5.57 -14.50 14.56
N GLN A 180 -6.14 -14.94 13.44
CA GLN A 180 -6.65 -14.07 12.39
C GLN A 180 -7.78 -13.16 12.88
N SER A 181 -8.61 -13.64 13.80
CA SER A 181 -9.70 -12.84 14.39
C SER A 181 -9.19 -11.66 15.24
N SER A 182 -7.91 -11.66 15.61
CA SER A 182 -7.28 -10.60 16.43
C SER A 182 -6.40 -9.62 15.63
N VAL A 183 -6.20 -9.84 14.34
CA VAL A 183 -5.25 -9.09 13.49
C VAL A 183 -5.54 -7.59 13.51
N SER A 184 -6.77 -7.17 13.24
CA SER A 184 -7.18 -5.77 13.19
C SER A 184 -7.05 -5.07 14.54
N ALA A 185 -7.55 -5.70 15.61
CA ALA A 185 -7.47 -5.14 16.96
C ALA A 185 -6.02 -4.93 17.43
N ARG A 186 -5.10 -5.83 17.06
CA ARG A 186 -3.70 -5.81 17.53
C ARG A 186 -2.76 -5.02 16.63
N SER A 187 -3.05 -4.92 15.34
CA SER A 187 -2.08 -4.43 14.36
C SER A 187 -2.60 -3.35 13.42
N TRP A 188 -3.90 -3.08 13.38
CA TRP A 188 -4.57 -2.26 12.36
C TRP A 188 -4.60 -2.89 10.94
N GLY A 189 -3.97 -4.05 10.74
CA GLY A 189 -4.05 -4.79 9.50
C GLY A 189 -5.39 -5.52 9.34
N LEU A 190 -5.58 -6.17 8.19
CA LEU A 190 -6.80 -6.93 7.89
C LEU A 190 -6.51 -8.43 7.87
N PRO A 191 -7.40 -9.28 8.41
CA PRO A 191 -7.23 -10.73 8.30
C PRO A 191 -7.29 -11.17 6.83
N VAL A 192 -6.62 -12.29 6.55
CA VAL A 192 -6.58 -12.90 5.20
C VAL A 192 -7.62 -14.01 5.03
N ARG A 193 -8.18 -14.50 6.13
CA ARG A 193 -9.19 -15.57 6.12
C ARG A 193 -10.55 -15.05 5.71
N SER A 194 -11.18 -15.67 4.72
CA SER A 194 -12.54 -15.33 4.27
C SER A 194 -13.63 -15.67 5.29
N ASP A 195 -13.35 -16.58 6.22
CA ASP A 195 -14.27 -16.99 7.28
C ASP A 195 -14.08 -16.22 8.60
N VAL A 196 -13.37 -15.09 8.57
CA VAL A 196 -13.10 -14.20 9.69
C VAL A 196 -13.57 -12.78 9.37
N ALA A 197 -14.45 -12.23 10.21
CA ALA A 197 -14.95 -10.87 10.11
C ALA A 197 -14.91 -10.21 11.50
N PRO A 198 -13.80 -9.53 11.86
CA PRO A 198 -13.69 -8.83 13.14
C PRO A 198 -14.71 -7.68 13.23
N ASP A 199 -15.11 -7.32 14.45
CA ASP A 199 -16.09 -6.27 14.73
C ASP A 199 -15.50 -5.05 15.46
N ASP A 200 -14.18 -5.03 15.65
CA ASP A 200 -13.48 -3.95 16.32
C ASP A 200 -13.46 -2.64 15.50
N ALA A 201 -13.13 -1.54 16.18
CA ALA A 201 -13.12 -0.21 15.57
C ALA A 201 -12.10 -0.07 14.44
N ASN A 202 -10.95 -0.76 14.51
CA ASN A 202 -9.90 -0.65 13.51
C ASN A 202 -10.35 -1.34 12.21
N PHE A 203 -10.96 -2.53 12.32
CA PHE A 203 -11.53 -3.23 11.16
C PHE A 203 -12.64 -2.40 10.49
N LYS A 204 -13.55 -1.82 11.27
CA LYS A 204 -14.61 -0.93 10.76
C LYS A 204 -14.03 0.28 10.04
N ALA A 205 -13.00 0.92 10.59
CA ALA A 205 -12.33 2.05 9.96
C ALA A 205 -11.65 1.67 8.64
N ALA A 206 -10.98 0.51 8.60
CA ALA A 206 -10.37 0.00 7.38
C ALA A 206 -11.40 -0.32 6.29
N LYS A 207 -12.52 -0.96 6.67
CA LYS A 207 -13.63 -1.23 5.74
C LYS A 207 -14.28 0.04 5.20
N ALA A 208 -14.45 1.06 6.04
CA ALA A 208 -14.97 2.36 5.61
C ALA A 208 -14.00 3.08 4.66
N ALA A 209 -12.69 3.03 4.92
CA ALA A 209 -11.69 3.63 4.04
C ALA A 209 -11.66 2.99 2.65
N LEU A 210 -11.79 1.66 2.59
CA LEU A 210 -11.79 0.88 1.34
C LEU A 210 -13.15 0.90 0.60
N ASP A 211 -14.16 1.58 1.11
CA ASP A 211 -15.48 1.59 0.47
C ASP A 211 -15.44 2.26 -0.92
N GLY A 212 -15.92 1.51 -1.92
CA GLY A 212 -15.83 1.87 -3.33
C GLY A 212 -14.39 2.00 -3.87
N VAL A 213 -13.38 1.43 -3.19
CA VAL A 213 -11.99 1.33 -3.68
C VAL A 213 -11.73 -0.11 -4.11
N LYS A 214 -11.34 -0.30 -5.37
CA LYS A 214 -11.07 -1.62 -5.93
C LYS A 214 -9.65 -2.06 -5.61
N SER A 215 -9.52 -3.22 -4.99
CA SER A 215 -8.20 -3.84 -4.82
C SER A 215 -7.71 -4.38 -6.16
N TRP A 216 -6.42 -4.21 -6.42
CA TRP A 216 -5.74 -4.83 -7.56
C TRP A 216 -4.32 -5.27 -7.17
N GLU A 217 -3.75 -6.17 -7.94
CA GLU A 217 -2.33 -6.53 -7.86
C GLU A 217 -1.77 -6.86 -9.25
N PRO A 218 -0.48 -6.58 -9.50
CA PRO A 218 0.19 -7.03 -10.72
C PRO A 218 0.52 -8.53 -10.64
N ASN A 219 1.00 -9.10 -11.74
CA ASN A 219 1.76 -10.34 -11.65
C ASN A 219 3.09 -10.05 -10.93
N TRP A 220 3.22 -10.54 -9.69
CA TRP A 220 4.39 -10.30 -8.87
C TRP A 220 5.67 -10.96 -9.39
N ASP A 221 5.57 -12.06 -10.14
CA ASP A 221 6.74 -12.69 -10.77
C ASP A 221 7.31 -11.80 -11.87
N ASP A 222 6.45 -11.17 -12.68
CA ASP A 222 6.87 -10.22 -13.71
C ASP A 222 7.48 -8.95 -13.07
N VAL A 223 6.87 -8.45 -11.98
CA VAL A 223 7.42 -7.31 -11.23
C VAL A 223 8.77 -7.65 -10.62
N ALA A 224 8.95 -8.85 -10.05
CA ALA A 224 10.24 -9.26 -9.48
C ALA A 224 11.38 -9.21 -10.51
N VAL A 225 11.07 -9.50 -11.78
CA VAL A 225 12.03 -9.40 -12.90
C VAL A 225 12.25 -7.94 -13.32
N SER A 226 11.19 -7.12 -13.41
CA SER A 226 11.30 -5.77 -14.00
C SER A 226 11.63 -4.66 -13.02
N LEU A 227 11.43 -4.86 -11.71
CA LEU A 227 11.38 -3.79 -10.72
C LEU A 227 12.65 -2.94 -10.67
N SER A 228 13.84 -3.56 -10.74
CA SER A 228 15.10 -2.81 -10.72
C SER A 228 15.23 -1.87 -11.92
N ALA A 229 14.81 -2.31 -13.11
CA ALA A 229 14.83 -1.48 -14.30
C ALA A 229 13.77 -0.37 -14.23
N ASP A 230 12.60 -0.67 -13.67
CA ASP A 230 11.54 0.33 -13.47
C ASP A 230 11.95 1.43 -12.49
N ILE A 231 12.62 1.07 -11.38
CA ILE A 231 13.16 2.04 -10.41
C ILE A 231 14.25 2.91 -11.06
N ALA A 232 15.15 2.32 -11.85
CA ALA A 232 16.18 3.08 -12.56
C ALA A 232 15.56 4.07 -13.57
N ARG A 233 14.47 3.66 -14.25
CA ARG A 233 13.72 4.55 -15.15
C ARG A 233 12.99 5.64 -14.38
N TRP A 234 12.42 5.34 -13.21
CA TRP A 234 11.80 6.35 -12.35
C TRP A 234 12.78 7.49 -12.04
N HIS A 235 13.98 7.16 -11.55
CA HIS A 235 15.05 8.14 -11.30
C HIS A 235 15.35 8.98 -12.54
N LYS A 236 15.54 8.33 -13.70
CA LYS A 236 15.82 9.05 -14.94
C LYS A 236 14.72 10.05 -15.32
N VAL A 237 13.45 9.73 -15.05
CA VAL A 237 12.31 10.58 -15.42
C VAL A 237 12.07 11.71 -14.41
N THR A 238 12.40 11.50 -13.13
CA THR A 238 12.16 12.48 -12.07
C THR A 238 13.37 13.35 -11.71
N ASP A 239 14.58 12.94 -12.06
CA ASP A 239 15.81 13.70 -11.80
C ASP A 239 16.21 14.59 -13.00
N SER A 240 15.48 14.49 -14.13
CA SER A 240 15.74 15.24 -15.37
C SER A 240 14.91 16.54 -15.52
N GLU A 241 14.10 16.88 -14.53
CA GLU A 241 13.30 18.11 -14.43
C GLU A 241 13.95 19.08 -13.43
#